data_AF-A0A7Z9GXW7-F1
#
_entry.id   AF-A0A7Z9GXW7-F1
#
_cell.length_a   1.000
_cell.length_b   1.000
_cell.length_c   1.000
_cell.angle_alpha   90.00
_cell.angle_beta   90.00
_cell.angle_gamma   90.00
#
_symmetry.space_group_name_H-M   'P 1'
#
loop_
_entity.id
_entity.type
_entity.pdbx_description
1 polymer ?
#
loop_
_entity_poly.entity_id
_entity_poly.type
_entity_poly.pdbx_seq_one_letter_code
_entity_poly.pdbx_strand_id
1 'polypeptide(L)'
;MNRIAHSPRSPSVPWQQLLVVLTVVGSAISTVRAAEQPNILFVFTDDHAYQSISAYGSRINQTPNMDRIAREGVRFDNCYVTNSICGPMRAAILTGKYSHINGFMVNGNRFDGSQQTFPKLIQGAGYQTAIVGKWHLSSQPTGFKIGNTGTYHCRHSFPDIFAR
;
A
#
# COMPACT_ATOMS: atom_id res chain seq x y z
N MET A 1 -26.20 77.97 -29.26
CA MET A 1 -25.12 77.08 -28.76
C MET A 1 -25.76 75.97 -27.92
N ASN A 2 -25.12 74.79 -27.90
CA ASN A 2 -25.46 73.53 -27.23
C ASN A 2 -26.40 72.54 -27.96
N ARG A 3 -25.77 71.62 -28.71
CA ARG A 3 -26.32 70.31 -29.11
C ARG A 3 -26.18 69.32 -27.95
N ILE A 4 -27.27 68.64 -27.58
CA ILE A 4 -27.30 67.57 -26.57
C ILE A 4 -26.94 66.25 -27.26
N ALA A 5 -25.83 65.64 -26.87
CA ALA A 5 -25.41 64.32 -27.35
C ALA A 5 -26.21 63.20 -26.65
N HIS A 6 -26.77 62.28 -27.44
CA HIS A 6 -27.41 61.06 -26.95
C HIS A 6 -26.35 59.98 -26.70
N SER A 7 -26.41 59.31 -25.54
CA SER A 7 -25.49 58.21 -25.20
C SER A 7 -25.85 56.90 -25.91
N PRO A 8 -24.88 56.01 -26.21
CA PRO A 8 -25.15 54.72 -26.85
C PRO A 8 -25.72 53.71 -25.85
N ARG A 9 -26.76 52.96 -26.25
CA ARG A 9 -27.30 51.81 -25.48
C ARG A 9 -26.37 50.60 -25.61
N SER A 10 -26.09 49.92 -24.51
CA SER A 10 -25.28 48.69 -24.51
C SER A 10 -26.02 47.51 -25.13
N PRO A 11 -25.34 46.57 -25.82
CA PRO A 11 -25.99 45.41 -26.40
C PRO A 11 -26.47 44.44 -25.31
N SER A 12 -27.77 44.14 -25.32
CA SER A 12 -28.38 43.13 -24.45
C SER A 12 -28.13 41.74 -25.03
N VAL A 13 -27.27 40.94 -24.38
CA VAL A 13 -27.05 39.54 -24.75
C VAL A 13 -28.34 38.76 -24.44
N PRO A 14 -28.95 38.05 -25.41
CA PRO A 14 -30.22 37.35 -25.21
C PRO A 14 -30.04 36.20 -24.22
N TRP A 15 -30.90 36.15 -23.20
CA TRP A 15 -30.88 35.17 -22.09
C TRP A 15 -30.89 33.70 -22.54
N GLN A 16 -31.33 33.43 -23.77
CA GLN A 16 -31.29 32.11 -24.40
C GLN A 16 -29.86 31.59 -24.64
N GLN A 17 -28.88 32.48 -24.81
CA GLN A 17 -27.46 32.10 -24.98
C GLN A 17 -26.79 31.71 -23.65
N LEU A 18 -27.31 32.17 -22.50
CA LEU A 18 -26.77 31.82 -21.18
C LEU A 18 -27.07 30.36 -20.80
N LEU A 19 -28.23 29.84 -21.22
CA LEU A 19 -28.68 28.49 -20.86
C LEU A 19 -27.89 27.39 -21.57
N VAL A 20 -27.45 27.63 -22.81
CA VAL A 20 -26.65 26.69 -23.61
C VAL A 20 -25.22 26.55 -23.06
N VAL A 21 -24.61 27.64 -22.59
CA VAL A 21 -23.28 27.60 -21.98
C VAL A 21 -23.31 26.86 -20.63
N LEU A 22 -24.38 27.01 -19.84
CA LEU A 22 -24.59 26.28 -18.59
C LEU A 22 -24.77 24.76 -18.78
N THR A 23 -25.31 24.31 -19.91
CA THR A 23 -25.49 22.87 -20.20
C THR A 23 -24.21 22.21 -20.71
N VAL A 24 -23.40 22.91 -21.51
CA VAL A 24 -22.15 22.36 -22.06
C VAL A 24 -21.04 22.25 -20.99
N VAL A 25 -21.03 23.13 -19.98
CA VAL A 25 -20.07 23.05 -18.86
C VAL A 25 -20.42 21.91 -17.88
N GLY A 26 -21.69 21.51 -17.78
CA GLY A 26 -22.13 20.42 -16.88
C GLY A 26 -21.72 19.00 -17.30
N SER A 27 -21.43 18.77 -18.59
CA SER A 27 -21.07 17.43 -19.10
C SER A 27 -19.57 17.12 -19.07
N ALA A 28 -18.72 18.06 -18.66
CA ALA A 28 -17.27 17.85 -18.54
C ALA A 28 -16.81 17.52 -17.11
N ILE A 29 -17.71 17.04 -16.25
CA ILE A 29 -17.29 16.34 -15.03
C ILE A 29 -16.82 14.96 -15.48
N SER A 30 -15.56 14.91 -15.91
CA SER A 30 -14.82 13.67 -16.07
C SER A 30 -15.01 12.87 -14.79
N THR A 31 -15.77 11.78 -14.87
CA THR A 31 -15.81 10.77 -13.84
C THR A 31 -14.39 10.23 -13.76
N VAL A 32 -13.57 10.80 -12.87
CA VAL A 32 -12.36 10.13 -12.42
C VAL A 32 -12.85 8.83 -11.84
N ARG A 33 -12.75 7.77 -12.64
CA ARG A 33 -13.06 6.41 -12.21
C ARG A 33 -12.13 6.19 -11.03
N ALA A 34 -12.68 6.21 -9.81
CA ALA A 34 -11.90 5.95 -8.61
C ALA A 34 -11.13 4.66 -8.88
N ALA A 35 -9.79 4.76 -8.91
CA ALA A 35 -8.96 3.60 -9.17
C ALA A 35 -9.39 2.53 -8.17
N GLU A 36 -9.79 1.36 -8.67
CA GLU A 36 -10.18 0.26 -7.79
C GLU A 36 -9.04 0.02 -6.79
N GLN A 37 -9.38 -0.05 -5.51
CA GLN A 37 -8.39 -0.29 -4.46
C GLN A 37 -7.70 -1.64 -4.75
N PRO A 38 -6.37 -1.65 -5.00
CA PRO A 38 -5.67 -2.87 -5.37
C PRO A 38 -5.52 -3.79 -4.17
N ASN A 39 -5.61 -5.10 -4.39
CA ASN A 39 -5.25 -6.09 -3.36
C ASN A 39 -3.72 -6.08 -3.14
N ILE A 40 -3.29 -6.20 -1.89
CA ILE A 40 -1.86 -6.20 -1.52
C ILE A 40 -1.49 -7.57 -0.96
N LEU A 41 -0.57 -8.27 -1.62
CA LEU A 41 0.04 -9.51 -1.12
C LEU A 41 1.51 -9.25 -0.78
N PHE A 42 1.83 -9.29 0.52
CA PHE A 42 3.20 -9.15 1.00
C PHE A 42 3.81 -10.51 1.32
N VAL A 43 4.71 -10.99 0.45
CA VAL A 43 5.43 -12.26 0.63
C VAL A 43 6.79 -11.98 1.26
N PHE A 44 7.04 -12.57 2.42
CA PHE A 44 8.27 -12.37 3.18
C PHE A 44 8.86 -13.72 3.61
N THR A 45 10.12 -13.94 3.25
CA THR A 45 10.86 -15.17 3.56
C THR A 45 11.87 -14.92 4.68
N ASP A 46 12.26 -15.98 5.39
CA ASP A 46 13.25 -15.91 6.48
C ASP A 46 14.57 -16.54 6.02
N ASP A 47 15.69 -15.87 6.30
CA ASP A 47 17.05 -16.28 5.91
C ASP A 47 17.27 -16.60 4.41
N HIS A 48 16.45 -16.04 3.52
CA HIS A 48 16.61 -16.24 2.08
C HIS A 48 17.59 -15.21 1.48
N ALA A 49 18.77 -15.69 1.11
CA ALA A 49 19.83 -14.86 0.56
C ALA A 49 19.57 -14.48 -0.91
N TYR A 50 19.97 -13.27 -1.33
CA TYR A 50 19.77 -12.84 -2.72
C TYR A 50 20.60 -13.68 -3.71
N GLN A 51 21.73 -14.24 -3.27
CA GLN A 51 22.59 -15.11 -4.08
C GLN A 51 21.91 -16.42 -4.49
N SER A 52 20.80 -16.80 -3.83
CA SER A 52 20.00 -17.97 -4.19
C SER A 52 18.73 -17.61 -4.98
N ILE A 53 18.70 -16.47 -5.67
CA ILE A 53 17.60 -16.07 -6.54
C ILE A 53 18.16 -15.88 -7.95
N SER A 54 17.65 -16.61 -8.94
CA SER A 54 18.19 -16.57 -10.32
C SER A 54 17.97 -15.20 -10.97
N ALA A 55 16.92 -14.47 -10.62
CA ALA A 55 16.75 -13.08 -11.01
C ALA A 55 17.91 -12.17 -10.59
N TYR A 56 18.67 -12.50 -9.53
CA TYR A 56 19.87 -11.75 -9.11
C TYR A 56 21.18 -12.40 -9.58
N GLY A 57 21.11 -13.36 -10.50
CA GLY A 57 22.29 -14.05 -11.05
C GLY A 57 22.78 -15.23 -10.22
N SER A 58 21.89 -15.90 -9.48
CA SER A 58 22.23 -17.15 -8.76
C SER A 58 22.92 -18.17 -9.68
N ARG A 59 23.97 -18.80 -9.15
CA ARG A 59 24.65 -19.95 -9.76
C ARG A 59 24.27 -21.29 -9.10
N ILE A 60 23.44 -21.22 -8.05
CA ILE A 60 23.14 -22.37 -7.17
C ILE A 60 21.80 -23.00 -7.56
N ASN A 61 20.80 -22.18 -7.88
CA ASN A 61 19.43 -22.61 -8.07
C ASN A 61 18.68 -21.73 -9.08
N GLN A 62 17.57 -22.26 -9.59
CA GLN A 62 16.64 -21.54 -10.46
C GLN A 62 15.33 -21.25 -9.70
N THR A 63 14.84 -20.02 -9.83
CA THR A 63 13.64 -19.52 -9.12
C THR A 63 12.60 -18.97 -10.11
N PRO A 64 12.04 -19.79 -11.02
CA PRO A 64 11.26 -19.29 -12.15
C PRO A 64 10.05 -18.43 -11.76
N ASN A 65 9.41 -18.72 -10.62
CA ASN A 65 8.28 -17.94 -10.12
C ASN A 65 8.70 -16.55 -9.59
N MET A 66 9.85 -16.46 -8.93
CA MET A 66 10.39 -15.17 -8.45
C MET A 66 10.92 -14.34 -9.62
N ASP A 67 11.56 -15.01 -10.59
CA ASP A 67 12.04 -14.37 -11.80
C ASP A 67 10.90 -13.80 -12.64
N ARG A 68 9.74 -14.47 -12.63
CA ARG A 68 8.53 -13.95 -13.27
C ARG A 68 8.08 -12.63 -12.62
N ILE A 69 8.03 -12.57 -11.28
CA ILE A 69 7.70 -11.32 -10.55
C ILE A 69 8.72 -10.22 -10.88
N ALA A 70 10.01 -10.55 -10.95
CA ALA A 70 11.06 -9.59 -11.28
C ALA A 70 10.94 -9.07 -12.72
N ARG A 71 10.56 -9.91 -13.69
CA ARG A 71 10.36 -9.51 -15.10
C ARG A 71 9.06 -8.72 -15.34
N GLU A 72 7.99 -9.08 -14.65
CA GLU A 72 6.66 -8.45 -14.80
C GLU A 72 6.50 -7.20 -13.91
N GLY A 73 7.45 -6.94 -13.01
CA GLY A 73 7.39 -5.86 -12.04
C GLY A 73 8.71 -5.09 -11.92
N VAL A 74 9.06 -4.74 -10.69
CA VAL A 74 10.27 -3.98 -10.37
C VAL A 74 11.17 -4.82 -9.45
N ARG A 75 12.46 -4.91 -9.79
CA ARG A 75 13.52 -5.52 -8.99
C ARG A 75 14.44 -4.42 -8.46
N PHE A 76 14.82 -4.50 -7.19
CA PHE A 76 15.73 -3.55 -6.55
C PHE A 76 17.11 -4.16 -6.37
N ASP A 77 18.13 -3.58 -7.01
CA ASP A 77 19.52 -4.07 -6.87
C ASP A 77 20.17 -3.61 -5.56
N ASN A 78 19.61 -2.56 -4.94
CA ASN A 78 20.09 -1.98 -3.69
C ASN A 78 18.92 -1.85 -2.69
N CYS A 79 18.61 -2.95 -1.99
CA CYS A 79 17.60 -2.99 -0.92
C CYS A 79 18.23 -3.62 0.33
N TYR A 80 18.30 -2.86 1.42
CA TYR A 80 19.01 -3.27 2.63
C TYR A 80 18.09 -3.36 3.83
N VAL A 81 18.36 -4.33 4.70
CA VAL A 81 17.72 -4.43 6.02
C VAL A 81 18.30 -3.39 6.96
N THR A 82 17.47 -2.83 7.85
CA THR A 82 17.93 -1.90 8.88
C THR A 82 18.54 -2.61 10.09
N ASN A 83 18.27 -3.91 10.24
CA ASN A 83 18.81 -4.77 11.28
C ASN A 83 18.78 -6.22 10.78
N SER A 84 19.93 -6.89 10.74
CA SER A 84 20.11 -8.23 10.16
C SER A 84 19.70 -9.37 11.10
N ILE A 85 18.56 -9.21 11.79
CA ILE A 85 17.99 -10.19 12.72
C ILE A 85 16.48 -10.30 12.44
N CYS A 86 15.95 -11.52 12.43
CA CYS A 86 14.58 -11.82 12.01
C CYS A 86 13.48 -11.03 12.77
N GLY A 87 13.48 -10.98 14.11
CA GLY A 87 12.50 -10.21 14.88
C GLY A 87 12.60 -8.69 14.66
N PRO A 88 13.77 -8.06 14.85
CA PRO A 88 13.97 -6.64 14.60
C PRO A 88 13.60 -6.18 13.17
N MET A 89 13.92 -6.98 12.15
CA MET A 89 13.54 -6.66 10.77
C MET A 89 12.02 -6.70 10.59
N ARG A 90 11.33 -7.68 11.18
CA ARG A 90 9.85 -7.75 11.12
C ARG A 90 9.20 -6.54 11.81
N ALA A 91 9.75 -6.11 12.95
CA ALA A 91 9.29 -4.89 13.62
C ALA A 91 9.53 -3.64 12.76
N ALA A 92 10.69 -3.53 12.09
CA ALA A 92 11.00 -2.44 11.20
C ALA A 92 10.06 -2.39 9.99
N ILE A 93 9.76 -3.53 9.37
CA ILE A 93 8.80 -3.62 8.24
C ILE A 93 7.40 -3.15 8.66
N LEU A 94 6.90 -3.62 9.80
CA LEU A 94 5.55 -3.26 10.25
C LEU A 94 5.42 -1.78 10.59
N THR A 95 6.47 -1.18 11.14
CA THR A 95 6.42 0.18 11.71
C THR A 95 6.96 1.25 10.77
N GLY A 96 7.79 0.88 9.78
CA GLY A 96 8.55 1.81 8.95
C GLY A 96 9.64 2.56 9.72
N LYS A 97 10.08 2.05 10.88
CA LYS A 97 11.00 2.72 11.80
C LYS A 97 12.24 1.86 12.06
N TYR A 98 13.39 2.50 12.23
CA TYR A 98 14.60 1.84 12.74
C TYR A 98 14.37 1.20 14.11
N SER A 99 15.12 0.12 14.42
CA SER A 99 14.97 -0.64 15.67
C SER A 99 15.08 0.22 16.94
N HIS A 100 15.94 1.24 16.94
CA HIS A 100 16.12 2.13 18.10
C HIS A 100 14.91 3.04 18.34
N ILE A 101 14.04 3.23 17.34
CA ILE A 101 12.79 3.99 17.47
C ILE A 101 11.61 3.07 17.76
N ASN A 102 11.54 1.88 17.14
CA ASN A 102 10.43 0.94 17.36
C ASN A 102 10.57 0.09 18.64
N GLY A 103 11.75 0.08 19.27
CA GLY A 103 12.03 -0.59 20.55
C GLY A 103 12.37 -2.08 20.45
N PHE A 104 12.33 -2.68 19.26
CA PHE A 104 12.65 -4.09 19.05
C PHE A 104 14.06 -4.26 18.48
N MET A 105 15.06 -4.31 19.37
CA MET A 105 16.48 -4.32 18.99
C MET A 105 17.05 -5.73 18.74
N VAL A 106 16.60 -6.72 19.51
CA VAL A 106 17.09 -8.10 19.48
C VAL A 106 15.93 -9.09 19.60
N ASN A 107 16.16 -10.33 19.18
CA ASN A 107 15.21 -11.42 19.42
C ASN A 107 15.06 -11.66 20.92
N GLY A 108 13.84 -11.95 21.37
CA GLY A 108 13.50 -12.07 22.79
C GLY A 108 12.84 -10.81 23.37
N ASN A 109 12.99 -9.66 22.71
CA ASN A 109 12.19 -8.48 23.05
C ASN A 109 10.69 -8.75 22.79
N ARG A 110 9.85 -7.97 23.46
CA ARG A 110 8.41 -7.95 23.23
C ARG A 110 8.04 -6.73 22.42
N PHE A 111 7.44 -6.94 21.27
CA PHE A 111 6.99 -5.83 20.42
C PHE A 111 5.80 -5.12 21.05
N ASP A 112 5.91 -3.80 21.22
CA ASP A 112 4.79 -2.96 21.62
C ASP A 112 3.75 -2.93 20.51
N GLY A 113 2.68 -3.70 20.66
CA GLY A 113 1.59 -3.77 19.69
C GLY A 113 0.69 -2.54 19.68
N SER A 114 0.85 -1.56 20.57
CA SER A 114 0.05 -0.33 20.57
C SER A 114 0.48 0.65 19.46
N GLN A 115 1.77 0.64 19.12
CA GLN A 115 2.35 1.53 18.13
C GLN A 115 1.71 1.40 16.74
N GLN A 116 1.80 2.48 15.95
CA GLN A 116 1.31 2.48 14.58
C GLN A 116 2.08 1.47 13.72
N THR A 117 1.33 0.70 12.94
CA THR A 117 1.86 -0.25 11.95
C THR A 117 1.12 -0.08 10.62
N PHE A 118 1.78 -0.39 9.49
CA PHE A 118 1.14 -0.26 8.18
C PHE A 118 -0.15 -1.09 8.04
N PRO A 119 -0.31 -2.30 8.64
CA PRO A 119 -1.57 -3.04 8.58
C PRO A 119 -2.72 -2.29 9.24
N LYS A 120 -2.47 -1.60 10.36
CA LYS A 120 -3.48 -0.75 11.01
C LYS A 120 -3.91 0.42 10.11
N LEU A 121 -2.95 1.04 9.42
CA LEU A 121 -3.22 2.16 8.52
C LEU A 121 -4.10 1.73 7.34
N ILE A 122 -3.71 0.65 6.65
CA ILE A 122 -4.50 0.18 5.50
C ILE A 122 -5.85 -0.38 5.94
N GLN A 123 -5.94 -1.00 7.12
CA GLN A 123 -7.23 -1.40 7.71
C GLN A 123 -8.15 -0.19 7.94
N GLY A 124 -7.61 0.92 8.46
CA GLY A 124 -8.33 2.19 8.57
C GLY A 124 -8.76 2.78 7.22
N ALA A 125 -8.05 2.45 6.14
CA ALA A 125 -8.39 2.83 4.77
C ALA A 125 -9.42 1.90 4.09
N GLY A 126 -9.97 0.92 4.82
CA GLY A 126 -11.01 0.01 4.32
C GLY A 126 -10.52 -1.38 3.93
N TYR A 127 -9.22 -1.67 4.05
CA TYR A 127 -8.68 -2.99 3.71
C TYR A 127 -9.04 -4.06 4.74
N GLN A 128 -9.31 -5.27 4.25
CA GLN A 128 -9.21 -6.46 5.07
C GLN A 128 -7.74 -6.87 5.17
N THR A 129 -7.27 -7.09 6.39
CA THR A 129 -5.86 -7.40 6.66
C THR A 129 -5.74 -8.80 7.25
N ALA A 130 -4.84 -9.59 6.68
CA ALA A 130 -4.54 -10.93 7.16
C ALA A 130 -3.03 -11.14 7.32
N ILE A 131 -2.65 -11.99 8.28
CA ILE A 131 -1.28 -12.47 8.44
C ILE A 131 -1.26 -13.99 8.58
N VAL A 132 -0.42 -14.63 7.77
CA VAL A 132 -0.24 -16.08 7.78
C VAL A 132 1.25 -16.39 7.78
N GLY A 133 1.67 -17.24 8.70
CA GLY A 133 3.06 -17.70 8.82
C GLY A 133 3.77 -17.17 10.06
N LYS A 134 5.07 -16.87 9.93
CA LYS A 134 5.95 -16.58 11.07
C LYS A 134 5.79 -15.13 11.55
N TRP A 135 5.46 -14.96 12.82
CA TRP A 135 5.32 -13.64 13.47
C TRP A 135 6.59 -13.17 14.16
N HIS A 136 7.12 -13.96 15.10
CA HIS A 136 8.39 -13.74 15.79
C HIS A 136 8.55 -12.38 16.54
N LEU A 137 7.45 -11.76 16.98
CA LEU A 137 7.45 -10.48 17.72
C LEU A 137 7.00 -10.60 19.18
N SER A 138 6.84 -11.83 19.67
CA SER A 138 6.48 -12.21 21.06
C SER A 138 5.14 -11.68 21.60
N SER A 139 4.55 -10.66 20.98
CA SER A 139 3.21 -10.14 21.29
C SER A 139 2.15 -10.75 20.38
N GLN A 140 0.88 -10.54 20.72
CA GLN A 140 -0.23 -10.87 19.82
C GLN A 140 -0.24 -9.90 18.63
N PRO A 141 -0.46 -10.38 17.40
CA PRO A 141 -0.60 -9.52 16.24
C PRO A 141 -1.73 -8.52 16.40
N THR A 142 -1.50 -7.27 16.00
CA THR A 142 -2.52 -6.21 15.98
C THR A 142 -2.61 -5.61 14.58
N GLY A 143 -3.79 -5.11 14.21
CA GLY A 143 -4.03 -4.57 12.86
C GLY A 143 -4.32 -5.63 11.79
N PHE A 144 -4.62 -6.87 12.19
CA PHE A 144 -5.03 -7.96 11.30
C PHE A 144 -6.41 -8.48 11.74
N LYS A 145 -7.36 -8.59 10.80
CA LYS A 145 -8.69 -9.20 11.06
C LYS A 145 -8.61 -10.73 11.09
N ILE A 146 -7.73 -11.31 10.26
CA ILE A 146 -7.54 -12.75 10.14
C ILE A 146 -6.07 -13.05 10.44
N GLY A 147 -5.79 -13.92 11.40
CA GLY A 147 -4.42 -14.25 11.77
C GLY A 147 -4.27 -15.67 12.29
N ASN A 148 -3.33 -16.42 11.74
CA ASN A 148 -2.77 -17.60 12.40
C ASN A 148 -1.26 -17.44 12.47
N THR A 149 -0.80 -16.96 13.62
CA THR A 149 0.61 -16.77 13.92
C THR A 149 1.07 -17.87 14.86
N GLY A 150 1.61 -18.94 14.30
CA GLY A 150 2.29 -19.99 15.05
C GLY A 150 3.81 -19.85 14.89
N THR A 151 4.57 -20.23 15.91
CA THR A 151 6.02 -20.45 15.78
C THR A 151 6.32 -21.66 14.89
N TYR A 152 5.43 -22.67 14.84
CA TYR A 152 5.61 -23.89 14.02
C TYR A 152 4.30 -24.61 13.58
N HIS A 153 3.13 -23.96 13.63
CA HIS A 153 1.87 -24.64 13.29
C HIS A 153 0.86 -23.73 12.59
N CYS A 154 0.88 -23.75 11.25
CA CYS A 154 -0.23 -23.28 10.42
C CYS A 154 -1.22 -24.46 10.27
N ARG A 155 -2.22 -24.56 11.14
CA ARG A 155 -3.19 -25.68 11.14
C ARG A 155 -4.64 -25.29 10.84
N HIS A 156 -4.87 -24.09 10.29
CA HIS A 156 -6.19 -23.68 9.83
C HIS A 156 -6.18 -23.40 8.33
N SER A 157 -7.01 -24.14 7.60
CA SER A 157 -7.34 -23.86 6.20
C SER A 157 -8.14 -22.56 6.13
N PHE A 158 -7.74 -21.65 5.25
CA PHE A 158 -8.39 -20.35 5.03
C PHE A 158 -9.06 -20.34 3.66
N PRO A 159 -10.32 -20.81 3.53
CA PRO A 159 -11.01 -20.76 2.24
C PRO A 159 -11.27 -19.32 1.75
N ASP A 160 -11.33 -18.32 2.65
CA ASP A 160 -11.90 -17.01 2.33
C ASP A 160 -10.91 -15.82 2.37
N ILE A 161 -9.59 -16.03 2.46
CA ILE A 161 -8.61 -14.91 2.50
C ILE A 161 -8.56 -14.10 1.19
N PHE A 162 -8.97 -14.70 0.07
CA PHE A 162 -8.87 -14.08 -1.26
C PHE A 162 -10.23 -13.86 -1.93
N ALA A 163 -11.34 -14.19 -1.27
CA ALA A 163 -12.68 -13.92 -1.78
C ALA A 163 -13.08 -12.48 -1.39
N ARG A 164 -13.53 -11.70 -2.38
CA ARG A 164 -14.19 -10.41 -2.14
C ARG A 164 -15.58 -10.64 -1.55
#